data_AF-A0A968JI98-F1
#
_entry.id   AF-A0A968JI98-F1
#
_cell.length_a   1.000
_cell.length_b   1.000
_cell.length_c   1.000
_cell.angle_alpha   90.00
_cell.angle_beta   90.00
_cell.angle_gamma   90.00
#
_symmetry.space_group_name_H-M   'P 1'
#
loop_
_entity.id
_entity.type
_entity.pdbx_description
1 polymer ?
#
loop_
_entity_poly.entity_id
_entity_poly.type
_entity_poly.pdbx_seq_one_letter_code
_entity_poly.pdbx_strand_id
1 'polypeptide(L)'
;WLLSLPQRYEVQIIPSGCCGMAGSFGYEKEHYDISMKIGEDVLFPAVRAANGATIAAPGTSCRHQIMDGTSKTAKHPVEILWEALAS
;
A
#
# COMPACT_ATOMS: atom_id res chain seq x y z
N TRP A 1 18.57 7.01 5.28
CA TRP A 1 17.86 8.27 5.02
C TRP A 1 17.83 8.51 3.53
N LEU A 2 16.67 8.81 2.95
CA LEU A 2 16.55 9.26 1.56
C LEU A 2 16.60 10.79 1.56
N LEU A 3 17.55 11.40 0.85
CA LEU A 3 17.76 12.85 0.88
C LEU A 3 16.89 13.61 -0.14
N SER A 4 16.44 12.94 -1.19
CA SER A 4 15.51 13.46 -2.20
C SER A 4 14.87 12.33 -3.00
N LEU A 5 13.74 12.63 -3.67
CA LEU A 5 13.12 11.71 -4.62
C LEU A 5 13.86 11.77 -5.98
N PRO A 6 13.88 10.66 -6.75
CA PRO A 6 14.40 10.68 -8.12
C PRO A 6 13.67 11.72 -8.99
N GLN A 7 14.37 12.28 -9.97
CA GLN A 7 13.75 13.23 -10.89
C GLN A 7 12.56 12.59 -11.62
N ARG A 8 11.49 13.36 -11.85
CA ARG A 8 10.24 12.93 -12.52
C ARG A 8 9.33 12.00 -11.72
N TYR A 9 9.61 11.79 -10.43
CA TYR A 9 8.69 11.12 -9.52
C TYR A 9 7.98 12.14 -8.64
N GLU A 10 6.67 11.98 -8.50
CA GLU A 10 5.85 12.68 -7.52
C GLU A 10 5.26 11.64 -6.56
N VAL A 11 5.19 11.99 -5.28
CA VAL A 11 4.63 11.12 -4.25
C VAL A 11 3.38 11.76 -3.69
N GLN A 12 2.26 11.08 -3.85
CA GLN A 12 1.03 11.39 -3.14
C GLN A 12 0.88 10.45 -1.95
N ILE A 13 0.78 11.02 -0.76
CA ILE A 13 0.51 10.24 0.46
C ILE A 13 -1.00 9.97 0.54
N ILE A 14 -1.37 8.70 0.65
CA ILE A 14 -2.73 8.31 1.01
C ILE A 14 -2.89 8.59 2.51
N PRO A 15 -3.84 9.44 2.93
CA PRO A 15 -4.04 9.80 4.34
C PRO A 15 -4.77 8.68 5.12
N SER A 16 -4.39 7.43 4.89
CA SER A 16 -4.94 6.27 5.60
C SER A 16 -4.22 6.05 6.92
N GLY A 17 -4.96 5.57 7.93
CA GLY A 17 -4.39 5.03 9.16
C GLY A 17 -3.77 3.64 8.95
N CYS A 18 -4.19 2.67 9.77
CA CYS A 18 -3.80 1.26 9.60
C CYS A 18 -4.38 0.69 8.29
N CYS A 19 -3.70 -0.30 7.69
CA CYS A 19 -4.24 -1.01 6.52
C CYS A 19 -5.35 -2.02 6.86
N GLY A 20 -5.44 -2.44 8.13
CA GLY A 20 -6.39 -3.45 8.61
C GLY A 20 -5.73 -4.80 8.97
N MET A 21 -4.51 -5.10 8.49
CA MET A 21 -3.92 -6.43 8.68
C MET A 21 -3.12 -6.64 9.97
N ALA A 22 -2.32 -5.65 10.40
CA ALA A 22 -1.42 -5.71 11.56
C ALA A 22 -0.92 -7.14 11.92
N GLY A 23 -0.02 -7.72 11.10
CA GLY A 23 0.43 -9.10 11.28
C GLY A 23 -0.60 -10.12 10.80
N SER A 24 -0.99 -11.05 11.67
CA SER A 24 -2.03 -12.07 11.43
C SER A 24 -3.44 -11.61 11.76
N PHE A 25 -3.60 -10.45 12.41
CA PHE A 25 -4.89 -9.96 12.91
C PHE A 25 -5.96 -10.01 11.81
N GLY A 26 -5.65 -9.52 10.61
CA GLY A 26 -6.64 -9.51 9.53
C GLY A 26 -6.92 -10.87 8.87
N TYR A 27 -6.23 -11.94 9.26
CA TYR A 27 -6.54 -13.31 8.86
C TYR A 27 -7.28 -14.12 9.93
N GLU A 28 -7.36 -13.61 11.16
CA GLU A 28 -8.16 -14.24 12.22
C GLU A 28 -9.63 -14.13 11.84
N LYS A 29 -10.36 -15.25 11.93
CA LYS A 29 -11.76 -15.35 11.45
C LYS A 29 -12.66 -14.32 12.14
N GLU A 30 -12.38 -14.05 13.41
CA GLU A 30 -13.09 -13.09 14.27
C GLU A 30 -12.83 -11.63 13.85
N HIS A 31 -11.70 -11.37 13.18
CA HIS A 31 -11.20 -10.03 12.87
C HIS A 31 -11.19 -9.71 11.37
N TYR A 32 -11.38 -10.70 10.49
CA TYR A 32 -11.37 -10.53 9.04
C TYR A 32 -12.31 -9.42 8.57
N ASP A 33 -13.57 -9.45 9.01
CA ASP A 33 -14.56 -8.43 8.61
C ASP A 33 -14.18 -7.03 9.08
N ILE A 34 -13.54 -6.91 10.26
CA ILE A 34 -13.07 -5.64 10.80
C ILE A 34 -11.85 -5.16 10.00
N SER A 35 -10.90 -6.04 9.70
CA SER A 35 -9.74 -5.76 8.85
C SER A 35 -10.16 -5.22 7.48
N MET A 36 -11.13 -5.87 6.83
CA MET A 36 -11.65 -5.44 5.54
C MET A 36 -12.36 -4.09 5.62
N LYS A 37 -13.14 -3.83 6.69
CA LYS A 37 -13.76 -2.52 6.91
C LYS A 37 -12.74 -1.41 7.12
N ILE A 38 -11.66 -1.66 7.85
CA ILE A 38 -10.56 -0.69 8.03
C ILE A 38 -9.92 -0.37 6.67
N GLY A 39 -9.70 -1.39 5.84
CA GLY A 39 -9.19 -1.21 4.47
C GLY A 39 -10.11 -0.37 3.59
N GLU A 40 -11.42 -0.62 3.64
CA GLU A 40 -12.43 0.10 2.85
C GLU A 40 -12.66 1.56 3.27
N ASP A 41 -12.22 1.98 4.46
CA ASP A 41 -12.44 3.34 4.96
C ASP A 41 -11.73 4.40 4.09
N VAL A 42 -10.41 4.21 3.87
CA VAL A 42 -9.60 5.16 3.09
C VAL A 42 -8.67 4.46 2.09
N LEU A 43 -8.06 3.33 2.50
CA LEU A 43 -6.96 2.72 1.75
C LEU A 43 -7.43 2.13 0.42
N PHE A 44 -8.44 1.26 0.43
CA PHE A 44 -8.91 0.57 -0.77
C PHE A 44 -9.52 1.51 -1.80
N PRO A 45 -10.39 2.48 -1.44
CA PRO A 45 -10.88 3.47 -2.39
C PRO A 45 -9.74 4.26 -3.06
N ALA A 46 -8.76 4.71 -2.28
CA ALA A 46 -7.62 5.47 -2.81
C ALA A 46 -6.77 4.65 -3.78
N VAL A 47 -6.49 3.38 -3.44
CA VAL A 47 -5.73 2.47 -4.31
C VAL A 47 -6.50 2.14 -5.59
N ARG A 48 -7.81 1.93 -5.51
CA ARG A 48 -8.65 1.67 -6.71
C ARG A 48 -8.72 2.90 -7.62
N ALA A 49 -8.72 4.10 -7.06
CA ALA A 49 -8.74 5.36 -7.81
C ALA A 49 -7.38 5.75 -8.42
N ALA A 50 -6.28 5.14 -7.96
CA ALA A 50 -4.92 5.42 -8.41
C ALA A 50 -4.65 4.84 -9.82
N ASN A 51 -5.20 5.48 -10.85
CA ASN A 51 -5.08 5.05 -12.24
C ASN A 51 -3.68 5.34 -12.80
N GLY A 52 -2.95 4.28 -13.15
CA GLY A 52 -1.61 4.36 -13.75
C GLY A 52 -0.48 4.68 -12.77
N ALA A 53 -0.78 4.91 -11.50
CA ALA A 53 0.21 5.16 -10.47
C ALA A 53 0.76 3.86 -9.88
N THR A 54 2.05 3.85 -9.53
CA THR A 54 2.67 2.77 -8.77
C THR A 54 2.29 2.89 -7.30
N ILE A 55 1.72 1.84 -6.73
CA ILE A 55 1.37 1.81 -5.30
C ILE A 55 2.59 1.40 -4.48
N ALA A 56 2.97 2.25 -3.52
CA ALA A 56 4.11 2.02 -2.64
C ALA A 56 3.63 1.67 -1.22
N ALA A 57 4.05 0.53 -0.69
CA ALA A 57 3.76 0.13 0.69
C ALA A 57 4.97 -0.58 1.35
N PRO A 58 5.56 0.00 2.41
CA PRO A 58 6.76 -0.56 3.04
C PRO A 58 6.47 -1.85 3.82
N GLY A 59 5.29 -1.95 4.45
CA GLY A 59 4.92 -3.14 5.24
C GLY A 59 4.46 -4.31 4.36
N THR A 60 4.98 -5.51 4.62
CA THR A 60 4.53 -6.75 3.95
C THR A 60 3.04 -7.01 4.15
N SER A 61 2.55 -6.86 5.39
CA SER A 61 1.12 -6.98 5.69
C SER A 61 0.27 -5.98 4.91
N CYS A 62 0.74 -4.74 4.72
CA CYS A 62 0.03 -3.74 3.93
C CYS A 62 -0.03 -4.14 2.45
N ARG A 63 1.07 -4.68 1.89
CA ARG A 63 1.08 -5.16 0.50
C ARG A 63 0.12 -6.32 0.28
N HIS A 64 0.07 -7.29 1.20
CA HIS A 64 -0.90 -8.39 1.13
C HIS A 64 -2.33 -7.87 1.25
N GLN A 65 -2.61 -6.97 2.20
CA GLN A 65 -3.96 -6.41 2.36
C GLN A 65 -4.44 -5.67 1.11
N ILE A 66 -3.56 -4.90 0.48
CA ILE A 66 -3.87 -4.18 -0.76
C ILE A 66 -4.16 -5.19 -1.88
N MET A 67 -3.36 -6.25 -2.00
CA MET A 67 -3.60 -7.32 -2.96
C MET A 67 -4.96 -8.00 -2.72
N ASP A 68 -5.20 -8.46 -1.49
CA ASP A 68 -6.38 -9.23 -1.12
C ASP A 68 -7.67 -8.38 -1.25
N GLY A 69 -7.62 -7.09 -0.90
CA GLY A 69 -8.79 -6.20 -0.92
C GLY A 69 -9.03 -5.42 -2.21
N THR A 70 -8.02 -5.27 -3.09
CA THR A 70 -8.15 -4.46 -4.31
C THR A 70 -7.65 -5.13 -5.58
N SER A 71 -7.01 -6.29 -5.47
CA SER A 71 -6.32 -6.98 -6.57
C SER A 71 -5.25 -6.14 -7.26
N LYS A 72 -4.74 -5.10 -6.58
CA LYS A 72 -3.62 -4.27 -7.05
C LYS A 72 -2.33 -4.73 -6.40
N THR A 73 -1.25 -4.73 -7.18
CA THR A 73 0.09 -5.00 -6.65
C THR A 73 0.71 -3.73 -6.10
N ALA A 74 1.03 -3.72 -4.81
CA ALA A 74 1.88 -2.71 -4.21
C ALA A 74 3.33 -3.18 -4.15
N LYS A 75 4.28 -2.27 -4.39
CA LYS A 75 5.73 -2.52 -4.29
C LYS A 75 6.30 -1.96 -2.99
N HIS A 76 7.41 -2.52 -2.54
CA HIS A 76 8.20 -1.87 -1.50
C HIS A 76 8.84 -0.59 -2.08
N PRO A 77 8.85 0.54 -1.34
CA PRO A 77 9.42 1.79 -1.85
C PRO A 77 10.86 1.67 -2.36
N VAL A 78 11.67 0.80 -1.76
CA VAL A 78 13.06 0.54 -2.20
C VAL A 78 13.13 -0.12 -3.58
N GLU A 79 12.18 -0.97 -3.94
CA GLU A 79 12.12 -1.57 -5.29
C GLU A 79 11.83 -0.49 -6.33
N ILE A 80 10.90 0.42 -6.02
CA ILE A 80 10.56 1.56 -6.88
C ILE A 80 11.78 2.48 -7.05
N LEU A 81 12.49 2.77 -5.96
CA LEU A 81 13.71 3.58 -5.99
C LEU A 81 14.81 2.92 -6.82
N TRP A 82 14.98 1.61 -6.68
CA TRP A 82 15.94 0.85 -7.47
C TRP A 82 15.62 0.95 -8.97
N GLU A 83 14.36 0.71 -9.36
CA GLU A 83 13.89 0.84 -10.74
C GLU A 83 14.09 2.27 -11.29
N ALA A 84 13.89 3.28 -10.45
CA ALA A 84 14.04 4.69 -10.80
C ALA A 84 15.50 5.17 -10.94
N LEU A 85 16.46 4.48 -10.30
CA LEU A 85 17.89 4.83 -10.34
C LEU A 85 18.68 3.97 -11.33
N ALA A 86 18.19 2.77 -11.62
CA ALA A 86 18.79 1.87 -12.61
C ALA A 86 18.42 2.24 -14.07
N SER A 87 17.51 3.20 -14.24
CA SER A 87 17.06 3.73 -15.54
C SER A 87 17.89 4.90 -16.05
#